data_AF-A0A3M1M7B6-F1
#
_entry.id   AF-A0A3M1M7B6-F1
#
_cell.length_a   1.000
_cell.length_b   1.000
_cell.length_c   1.000
_cell.angle_alpha   90.00
_cell.angle_beta   90.00
_cell.angle_gamma   90.00
#
_symmetry.space_group_name_H-M   'P 1'
#
loop_
_entity.id
_entity.type
_entity.pdbx_description
1 polymer ?
#
loop_
_entity_poly.entity_id
_entity_poly.type
_entity_poly.pdbx_seq_one_letter_code
_entity_poly.pdbx_strand_id
1 'polypeptide(L)'
;MSILADVARELGPDWLDSEVAPAFEAEILRELSPDHPLRGLQLEAIARYRGSDDVLFRVEDGPFEYVIVHLTWSQEREGEHPHFSTFMDLDDLAARWRDVMP
;
A
#
# COMPACT_ATOMS: atom_id res chain seq x y z
N MET A 1 -13.52 -4.51 17.00
CA MET A 1 -13.53 -3.59 15.85
C MET A 1 -12.61 -4.20 14.80
N SER A 2 -13.00 -4.16 13.52
CA SER A 2 -12.10 -4.60 12.44
C SER A 2 -11.06 -3.52 12.20
N ILE A 3 -9.79 -3.89 12.08
CA ILE A 3 -8.67 -2.96 11.84
C ILE A 3 -8.94 -2.09 10.60
N LEU A 4 -9.62 -2.65 9.59
CA LEU A 4 -10.00 -1.97 8.36
C LEU A 4 -10.91 -0.76 8.60
N ALA A 5 -11.90 -0.92 9.49
CA ALA A 5 -12.87 0.13 9.79
C ALA A 5 -12.25 1.31 10.57
N ASP A 6 -11.12 1.07 11.23
CA ASP A 6 -10.38 2.11 11.96
C ASP A 6 -9.43 2.87 11.03
N VAL A 7 -8.72 2.16 10.14
CA VAL A 7 -7.85 2.79 9.13
C VAL A 7 -8.63 3.70 8.20
N ALA A 8 -9.77 3.24 7.64
CA ALA A 8 -10.58 4.07 6.74
C ALA A 8 -11.09 5.36 7.41
N ARG A 9 -11.34 5.32 8.73
CA ARG A 9 -11.80 6.48 9.50
C ARG A 9 -10.71 7.54 9.66
N GLU A 10 -9.47 7.12 9.91
CA GLU A 10 -8.32 8.02 10.06
C GLU A 10 -7.91 8.65 8.73
N LEU A 11 -7.96 7.89 7.63
CA LEU A 11 -7.51 8.38 6.32
C LEU A 11 -8.57 9.21 5.58
N GLY A 12 -9.84 8.90 5.80
CA GLY A 12 -10.98 9.60 5.22
C GLY A 12 -11.73 8.80 4.15
N PRO A 13 -12.85 9.34 3.63
CA PRO A 13 -13.85 8.59 2.86
C PRO A 13 -13.39 8.16 1.45
N ASP A 14 -12.27 8.69 0.98
CA ASP A 14 -11.70 8.33 -0.33
C ASP A 14 -10.87 7.04 -0.28
N TRP A 15 -10.55 6.55 0.93
CA TRP A 15 -9.97 5.23 1.13
C TRP A 15 -11.08 4.20 1.25
N LEU A 16 -11.14 3.31 0.27
CA LEU A 16 -12.15 2.28 0.17
C LEU A 16 -11.58 0.97 0.68
N ASP A 17 -12.40 0.21 1.42
CA ASP A 17 -12.03 -1.14 1.82
C ASP A 17 -11.62 -1.95 0.59
N SER A 18 -10.52 -2.69 0.75
CA SER A 18 -9.99 -3.57 -0.26
C SER A 18 -10.86 -4.83 -0.36
N GLU A 19 -12.08 -4.71 -0.89
CA GLU A 19 -12.99 -5.86 -1.12
C GLU A 19 -12.36 -6.93 -2.04
N VAL A 20 -11.30 -6.58 -2.76
CA VAL A 20 -10.51 -7.44 -3.65
C VAL A 20 -9.05 -7.59 -3.21
N ALA A 21 -8.77 -7.54 -1.90
CA ALA A 21 -7.41 -7.65 -1.34
C ALA A 21 -6.50 -8.71 -1.98
N PRO A 22 -6.96 -9.96 -2.22
CA PRO A 22 -6.10 -10.97 -2.84
C PRO A 22 -5.63 -10.62 -4.26
N ALA A 23 -6.39 -9.80 -5.00
CA ALA A 23 -6.01 -9.37 -6.34
C ALA A 23 -4.87 -8.34 -6.29
N PHE A 24 -4.91 -7.39 -5.35
CA PHE A 24 -3.83 -6.41 -5.18
C PHE A 24 -2.56 -7.05 -4.63
N GLU A 25 -2.69 -8.02 -3.72
CA GLU A 25 -1.56 -8.82 -3.22
C GLU A 25 -0.90 -9.64 -4.33
N ALA A 26 -1.69 -10.23 -5.23
CA ALA A 26 -1.16 -10.92 -6.39
C ALA A 26 -0.47 -9.94 -7.36
N GLU A 27 -1.04 -8.75 -7.54
CA GLU A 27 -0.53 -7.76 -8.48
C GLU A 27 0.78 -7.14 -7.99
N ILE A 28 0.88 -6.74 -6.72
CA ILE A 28 2.13 -6.20 -6.18
C ILE A 28 3.26 -7.24 -6.30
N LEU A 29 3.00 -8.52 -6.04
CA LEU A 29 4.00 -9.58 -6.22
C LEU A 29 4.47 -9.74 -7.67
N ARG A 30 3.62 -9.39 -8.65
CA ARG A 30 3.91 -9.44 -10.08
C ARG A 30 4.72 -8.23 -10.55
N GLU A 31 4.44 -7.06 -9.98
CA GLU A 31 5.02 -5.78 -10.38
C GLU A 31 6.36 -5.48 -9.71
N LEU A 32 6.58 -5.97 -8.49
CA LEU A 32 7.84 -5.74 -7.77
C LEU A 32 9.04 -6.21 -8.59
N SER A 33 9.92 -5.28 -8.93
CA SER A 33 11.21 -5.59 -9.53
C SER A 33 12.05 -6.48 -8.59
N PRO A 34 13.02 -7.26 -9.11
CA PRO A 34 13.84 -8.15 -8.28
C PRO A 34 14.57 -7.46 -7.12
N ASP A 35 14.97 -6.20 -7.32
CA ASP A 35 15.74 -5.41 -6.36
C ASP A 35 14.86 -4.46 -5.53
N HIS A 36 13.53 -4.56 -5.66
CA HIS A 36 12.61 -3.66 -4.98
C HIS A 36 12.67 -3.82 -3.45
N PRO A 37 12.69 -2.73 -2.65
CA PRO A 37 12.78 -2.82 -1.18
C PRO A 37 11.64 -3.59 -0.50
N LEU A 38 10.46 -3.61 -1.12
CA LEU A 38 9.30 -4.38 -0.65
C LEU A 38 9.36 -5.88 -1.01
N ARG A 39 10.33 -6.30 -1.83
CA ARG A 39 10.45 -7.70 -2.25
C ARG A 39 10.77 -8.59 -1.05
N GLY A 40 9.93 -9.60 -0.86
CA GLY A 40 10.10 -10.57 0.23
C GLY A 40 9.42 -10.16 1.54
N LEU A 41 8.83 -8.97 1.61
CA LEU A 41 7.94 -8.60 2.71
C LEU A 41 6.57 -9.25 2.52
N GLN A 42 5.91 -9.55 3.64
CA GLN A 42 4.51 -9.98 3.64
C GLN A 42 3.62 -8.74 3.68
N LEU A 43 2.79 -8.57 2.64
CA LEU A 43 1.93 -7.40 2.45
C LEU A 43 0.47 -7.87 2.43
N GLU A 44 -0.37 -7.26 3.28
CA GLU A 44 -1.82 -7.46 3.30
C GLU A 44 -2.50 -6.21 2.76
N ALA A 45 -3.28 -6.33 1.68
CA ALA A 45 -3.96 -5.18 1.08
C ALA A 45 -5.18 -4.79 1.91
N ILE A 46 -5.17 -3.60 2.51
CA ILE A 46 -6.22 -3.17 3.44
C ILE A 46 -7.17 -2.13 2.84
N ALA A 47 -6.69 -1.25 1.96
CA ALA A 47 -7.52 -0.23 1.33
C ALA A 47 -6.99 0.19 -0.04
N ARG A 48 -7.89 0.69 -0.90
CA ARG A 48 -7.54 1.35 -2.17
C ARG A 48 -7.98 2.80 -2.14
N TYR A 49 -7.16 3.70 -2.66
CA TYR A 49 -7.56 5.08 -2.86
C TYR A 49 -8.48 5.22 -4.08
N ARG A 50 -9.59 5.96 -3.92
CA ARG A 50 -10.60 6.15 -4.98
C ARG A 50 -10.07 6.94 -6.18
N GLY A 51 -9.14 7.88 -5.95
CA GLY A 51 -8.68 8.84 -6.95
C GLY A 51 -7.55 8.35 -7.86
N SER A 52 -6.96 7.20 -7.57
CA SER A 52 -5.79 6.66 -8.28
C SER A 52 -5.71 5.13 -8.16
N ASP A 53 -4.59 4.57 -8.60
CA ASP A 53 -4.25 3.15 -8.45
C ASP A 53 -3.37 2.89 -7.22
N ASP A 54 -3.41 3.79 -6.24
CA ASP A 54 -2.74 3.65 -4.96
C ASP A 54 -3.48 2.66 -4.05
N VAL A 55 -2.72 1.71 -3.51
CA VAL A 55 -3.20 0.69 -2.58
C VAL A 55 -2.38 0.76 -1.31
N LEU A 56 -3.07 0.79 -0.17
CA LEU A 56 -2.50 0.71 1.15
C LEU A 56 -2.36 -0.75 1.56
N PHE A 57 -1.15 -1.13 1.94
CA PHE A 57 -0.83 -2.42 2.49
C PHE A 57 -0.37 -2.29 3.94
N ARG A 58 -0.72 -3.27 4.76
CA ARG A 58 -0.06 -3.53 6.05
C ARG A 58 1.12 -4.46 5.80
N VAL A 59 2.24 -4.21 6.49
CA VAL A 59 3.44 -5.06 6.42
C VAL A 59 3.57 -5.88 7.69
N GLU A 60 3.66 -7.19 7.53
CA GLU A 60 3.88 -8.10 8.67
C GLU A 60 5.38 -8.17 9.01
N ASP A 61 5.71 -7.98 10.29
CA ASP A 61 7.08 -8.09 10.85
C ASP A 61 8.15 -7.29 10.06
N GLY A 62 7.74 -6.16 9.49
CA GLY A 62 8.59 -5.28 8.68
C GLY A 62 9.22 -4.11 9.45
N PRO A 63 10.10 -3.34 8.79
CA PRO A 63 10.71 -2.13 9.39
C PRO A 63 9.75 -0.94 9.50
N PHE A 64 8.54 -1.05 8.94
CA PHE A 64 7.44 -0.09 8.98
C PHE A 64 6.12 -0.86 8.97
N GLU A 65 5.03 -0.27 9.48
CA GLU A 65 3.74 -0.96 9.59
C GLU A 65 2.89 -0.83 8.32
N TYR A 66 3.02 0.29 7.60
CA TYR A 66 2.19 0.59 6.44
C TYR A 66 3.01 1.04 5.23
N VAL A 67 2.48 0.72 4.04
CA VAL A 67 3.02 1.20 2.77
C VAL A 67 1.89 1.50 1.79
N ILE A 68 1.96 2.66 1.13
CA ILE A 68 1.14 2.98 -0.02
C ILE A 68 1.96 2.67 -1.27
N VAL A 69 1.38 1.92 -2.20
CA VAL A 69 2.02 1.55 -3.47
C VAL A 69 1.12 1.94 -4.62
N HIS A 70 1.68 2.63 -5.61
CA HIS A 70 1.00 2.97 -6.85
C HIS A 70 1.14 1.83 -7.86
N LEU A 71 0.13 0.96 -7.92
CA LEU A 71 0.16 -0.16 -8.85
C LEU A 71 0.02 0.36 -10.28
N THR A 72 0.92 -0.09 -11.15
CA THR A 72 0.98 0.36 -12.54
C THR A 72 0.11 -0.47 -13.48
N TRP A 73 -0.39 -1.60 -13.00
CA TRP A 73 -1.06 -2.66 -13.75
C TRP A 73 -0.20 -3.22 -14.89
N SER A 74 1.11 -3.06 -14.77
CA SER A 74 2.11 -3.34 -15.78
C SER A 74 3.38 -3.90 -15.13
N GLN A 75 4.14 -4.73 -15.84
CA GLN A 75 5.39 -5.25 -15.28
C GLN A 75 6.57 -4.41 -15.79
N GLU A 76 6.96 -3.41 -15.01
CA GLU A 76 8.26 -2.76 -15.13
C GLU A 76 9.34 -3.70 -14.58
N ARG A 77 10.50 -3.78 -15.25
CA ARG A 77 11.56 -4.75 -14.90
C ARG A 77 12.79 -4.13 -14.25
N GLU A 78 12.84 -2.82 -14.14
CA GLU A 78 14.03 -2.08 -13.73
C GLU A 78 13.67 -1.05 -12.64
N GLY A 79 14.62 -0.76 -11.75
CA GLY A 79 14.49 0.29 -10.74
C GLY A 79 13.55 -0.04 -9.57
N GLU A 80 13.11 1.01 -8.89
CA GLU A 80 12.25 0.97 -7.70
C GLU A 80 10.75 1.02 -8.07
N HIS A 81 10.38 0.43 -9.21
CA HIS A 81 8.98 0.31 -9.62
C HIS A 81 8.32 -0.92 -8.99
N PRO A 82 7.03 -0.82 -8.59
CA PRO A 82 6.17 0.38 -8.56
C PRO A 82 6.56 1.39 -7.47
N HIS A 83 6.21 2.67 -7.65
CA HIS A 83 6.47 3.71 -6.65
C HIS A 83 5.76 3.41 -5.32
N PHE A 84 6.43 3.71 -4.21
CA PHE A 84 5.91 3.44 -2.88
C PHE A 84 6.34 4.47 -1.83
N SER A 85 5.52 4.61 -0.79
CA SER A 85 5.78 5.45 0.39
C SER A 85 5.50 4.63 1.66
N THR A 86 6.46 4.63 2.59
CA THR A 86 6.40 3.84 3.84
C THR A 86 6.06 4.72 5.03
N PHE A 87 5.37 4.13 6.01
CA PHE A 87 4.90 4.82 7.21
C PHE A 87 5.09 3.94 8.43
N MET A 88 5.62 4.52 9.51
CA MET A 88 6.01 3.77 10.71
C MET A 88 4.81 3.16 11.43
N ASP A 89 3.71 3.91 11.48
CA ASP A 89 2.46 3.57 12.16
C ASP A 89 1.29 4.35 11.53
N LEU A 90 0.09 4.19 12.09
CA LEU A 90 -1.13 4.83 11.59
C LEU A 90 -1.12 6.35 11.77
N ASP A 91 -0.46 6.87 12.81
CA ASP A 91 -0.37 8.31 13.05
C ASP A 91 0.52 8.99 11.99
N ASP A 92 1.68 8.38 11.69
CA ASP A 92 2.59 8.81 10.62
C ASP A 92 1.89 8.77 9.25
N LEU A 93 1.13 7.70 8.99
CA LEU A 93 0.32 7.57 7.78
C LEU A 93 -0.73 8.69 7.68
N ALA A 94 -1.56 8.87 8.71
CA ALA A 94 -2.63 9.86 8.72
C ALA A 94 -2.11 11.29 8.56
N ALA A 95 -0.92 11.59 9.10
CA ALA A 95 -0.30 12.90 9.02
C ALA A 95 0.26 13.22 7.63
N ARG A 96 0.75 12.23 6.88
CA ARG A 96 1.64 12.48 5.73
C ARG A 96 1.14 11.97 4.39
N TRP A 97 0.20 11.03 4.35
CA TRP A 97 -0.15 10.34 3.09
C TRP A 97 -0.49 11.31 1.95
N ARG A 98 -1.13 12.45 2.24
CA ARG A 98 -1.51 13.47 1.24
C ARG A 98 -0.31 14.16 0.58
N ASP A 99 0.81 14.23 1.29
CA ASP A 99 2.00 14.95 0.84
C ASP A 99 2.99 14.03 0.10
N VAL A 100 2.85 12.72 0.27
CA VAL A 100 3.83 11.72 -0.18
C VAL A 100 3.21 10.62 -1.05
N MET A 101 1.92 10.69 -1.35
CA MET A 101 1.30 9.82 -2.33
C MET A 101 1.96 10.11 -3.70
N PRO A 102 2.48 9.07 -4.38
CA PRO A 102 3.24 9.21 -5.63
C PRO A 102 2.42 9.79 -6.80
#